data_AF-A0A5P2G3E6-F1
#
_entry.id   AF-A0A5P2G3E6-F1
#
_cell.length_a   1.000
_cell.length_b   1.000
_cell.length_c   1.000
_cell.angle_alpha   90.00
_cell.angle_beta   90.00
_cell.angle_gamma   90.00
#
_symmetry.space_group_name_H-M   'P 1'
#
loop_
_entity.id
_entity.type
_entity.pdbx_description
1 polymer ?
#
loop_
_entity_poly.entity_id
_entity_poly.type
_entity_poly.pdbx_seq_one_letter_code
_entity_poly.pdbx_strand_id
1 'polypeptide(L)'
;MTKNSTITVNNGDNKQSCLPKRNGKNVSFKFKIFVIFQINNRQISLNHASQQYDISRSTIDYWRKKLSNFTSKNKAMSKDLEIKKLKEKLEKLEFIKDFQ
;
A
#
# COMPACT_ATOMS: atom_id res chain seq x y z
N MET A 1 -8.05 45.50 46.82
CA MET A 1 -6.62 45.35 46.52
C MET A 1 -6.45 44.24 45.48
N THR A 2 -5.95 44.65 44.32
CA THR A 2 -5.23 43.90 43.28
C THR A 2 -5.74 42.52 42.85
N LYS A 3 -6.45 42.53 41.71
CA LYS A 3 -6.59 41.40 40.80
C LYS A 3 -5.29 41.24 39.98
N ASN A 4 -4.93 39.98 39.73
CA ASN A 4 -4.17 39.44 38.57
C ASN A 4 -2.64 39.60 38.51
N SER A 5 -1.96 38.49 38.79
CA SER A 5 -0.76 37.97 38.12
C SER A 5 -0.76 36.47 38.43
N THR A 6 -0.70 35.57 37.46
CA THR A 6 0.47 35.32 36.64
C THR A 6 0.06 34.66 35.32
N ILE A 7 0.54 35.24 34.22
CA ILE A 7 0.63 34.61 32.91
C ILE A 7 1.60 33.44 33.01
N THR A 8 1.18 32.23 32.66
CA THR A 8 2.11 31.19 32.19
C THR A 8 1.64 30.72 30.83
N VAL A 9 2.21 31.36 29.81
CA VAL A 9 2.35 30.78 28.48
C VAL A 9 3.28 29.58 28.61
N ASN A 10 2.76 28.37 28.42
CA ASN A 10 3.60 27.20 28.23
C ASN A 10 3.52 26.79 26.75
N ASN A 11 4.62 27.12 26.09
CA ASN A 11 4.99 26.85 24.73
C ASN A 11 4.72 25.39 24.32
N GLY A 12 4.39 25.24 23.04
CA GLY A 12 4.41 23.95 22.39
C GLY A 12 5.81 23.36 22.39
N ASP A 13 5.91 22.12 22.83
CA ASP A 13 7.05 21.25 22.56
C ASP A 13 6.56 19.96 21.90
N ASN A 14 6.84 19.93 20.60
CA ASN A 14 7.03 18.79 19.73
C ASN A 14 7.46 17.52 20.49
N LYS A 15 6.51 16.67 20.89
CA LYS A 15 6.81 15.34 21.39
C LYS A 15 6.85 14.37 20.22
N GLN A 16 8.04 14.26 19.65
CA GLN A 16 8.53 13.15 18.84
C GLN A 16 7.83 11.85 19.29
N SER A 17 6.83 11.39 18.53
CA SER A 17 6.15 10.13 18.84
C SER A 17 7.21 9.03 18.74
N CYS A 18 7.57 8.46 19.89
CA CYS A 18 8.39 7.27 19.95
C CYS A 18 7.64 6.15 19.23
N LEU A 19 7.95 5.96 17.95
CA LEU A 19 7.43 4.85 17.16
C LEU A 19 7.80 3.56 17.92
N PRO A 20 6.83 2.75 18.36
CA PRO A 20 7.14 1.51 19.07
C PRO A 20 8.07 0.68 18.18
N LYS A 21 9.20 0.25 18.76
CA LYS A 21 10.14 -0.66 18.10
C LYS A 21 9.34 -1.87 17.62
N ARG A 22 9.38 -2.13 16.31
CA ARG A 22 8.63 -3.20 15.66
C ARG A 22 9.17 -4.54 16.14
N ASN A 23 8.57 -5.10 17.19
CA ASN A 23 8.64 -6.53 17.47
C ASN A 23 7.87 -7.22 16.35
N GLY A 24 8.56 -7.49 15.24
CA GLY A 24 7.97 -7.97 14.00
C GLY A 24 7.34 -9.34 14.19
N LYS A 25 6.07 -9.38 14.61
CA LYS A 25 5.25 -10.59 14.53
C LYS A 25 5.26 -10.99 13.04
N ASN A 26 5.81 -12.16 12.73
CA ASN A 26 5.84 -12.67 11.36
C ASN A 26 4.42 -13.09 10.97
N VAL A 27 3.71 -12.20 10.27
CA VAL A 27 2.35 -12.43 9.79
C VAL A 27 2.38 -13.13 8.42
N SER A 28 1.61 -14.21 8.27
CA SER A 28 1.54 -15.00 7.03
C SER A 28 0.99 -14.17 5.85
N PHE A 29 1.41 -14.48 4.62
CA PHE A 29 0.97 -13.76 3.43
C PHE A 29 -0.55 -13.89 3.21
N LYS A 30 -1.09 -15.10 3.38
CA LYS A 30 -2.53 -15.38 3.25
C LYS A 30 -3.36 -14.50 4.18
N PHE A 31 -2.90 -14.31 5.43
CA PHE A 31 -3.58 -13.44 6.38
C PHE A 31 -3.55 -11.98 5.95
N LYS A 32 -2.43 -11.48 5.40
CA LYS A 32 -2.34 -10.10 4.87
C LYS A 32 -3.37 -9.86 3.77
N ILE A 33 -3.54 -10.82 2.85
CA ILE A 33 -4.57 -10.76 1.79
C ILE A 33 -5.97 -10.72 2.41
N PHE A 34 -6.24 -11.62 3.36
CA PHE A 34 -7.55 -11.74 4.01
C PHE A 34 -7.97 -10.43 4.71
N VAL A 35 -7.09 -9.81 5.49
CA VAL A 35 -7.37 -8.53 6.16
C VAL A 35 -7.67 -7.43 5.14
N ILE A 36 -6.85 -7.30 4.09
CA ILE A 36 -7.05 -6.27 3.06
C ILE A 36 -8.34 -6.52 2.27
N PHE A 37 -8.69 -7.78 1.99
CA PHE A 37 -9.93 -8.15 1.32
C PHE A 37 -11.16 -7.72 2.11
N GLN A 38 -11.21 -8.03 3.42
CA GLN A 38 -12.33 -7.61 4.28
C GLN A 38 -12.48 -6.08 4.35
N ILE A 39 -11.36 -5.35 4.41
CA ILE A 39 -11.36 -3.87 4.41
C ILE A 39 -11.88 -3.34 3.08
N ASN A 40 -11.40 -3.87 1.94
CA ASN A 40 -11.82 -3.42 0.62
C ASN A 40 -13.31 -3.70 0.35
N ASN A 41 -13.83 -4.82 0.86
CA ASN A 41 -15.25 -5.18 0.76
C ASN A 41 -16.13 -4.50 1.83
N ARG A 42 -15.57 -3.55 2.59
CA ARG A 42 -16.27 -2.82 3.66
C ARG A 42 -16.89 -3.71 4.75
N GLN A 43 -16.42 -4.94 4.93
CA GLN A 43 -16.88 -5.84 5.99
C GLN A 43 -16.36 -5.38 7.36
N ILE A 44 -15.13 -4.89 7.40
CA ILE A 44 -14.51 -4.30 8.59
C ILE A 44 -13.91 -2.95 8.25
N SER A 45 -13.95 -2.01 9.19
CA SER A 45 -13.24 -0.73 9.04
C SER A 45 -11.74 -0.90 9.32
N LEU A 46 -10.92 0.00 8.79
CA LEU A 46 -9.48 0.04 9.08
C LEU A 46 -9.19 0.15 10.58
N ASN A 47 -10.00 0.93 11.30
CA ASN A 47 -9.87 1.09 12.75
C ASN A 47 -10.23 -0.21 13.47
N HIS A 48 -11.31 -0.88 13.05
CA HIS A 48 -11.72 -2.15 13.63
C HIS A 48 -10.65 -3.23 13.39
N ALA A 49 -10.11 -3.35 12.17
CA ALA A 49 -9.04 -4.28 11.86
C ALA A 49 -7.77 -4.02 12.69
N SER A 50 -7.44 -2.73 12.91
CA SER A 50 -6.29 -2.35 13.71
C SER A 50 -6.40 -2.80 15.16
N GLN A 51 -7.60 -2.66 15.74
CA GLN A 51 -7.90 -3.09 17.11
C GLN A 51 -8.02 -4.61 17.21
N GLN A 52 -8.76 -5.25 16.30
CA GLN A 52 -9.08 -6.68 16.31
C GLN A 52 -7.83 -7.55 16.20
N TYR A 53 -6.86 -7.14 15.36
CA TYR A 53 -5.68 -7.95 15.08
C TYR A 53 -4.40 -7.43 15.76
N ASP A 54 -4.48 -6.37 16.57
CA ASP A 54 -3.33 -5.73 17.21
C ASP A 54 -2.25 -5.31 16.18
N ILE A 55 -2.70 -4.71 15.08
CA ILE A 55 -1.84 -4.26 13.99
C ILE A 55 -2.03 -2.77 13.78
N SER A 56 -0.93 -2.02 13.75
CA SER A 56 -0.99 -0.58 13.42
C SER A 56 -1.58 -0.31 12.03
N ARG A 57 -2.41 0.73 11.92
CA ARG A 57 -3.02 1.16 10.64
C ARG A 57 -1.98 1.39 9.54
N SER A 58 -0.82 1.95 9.90
CA SER A 58 0.30 2.17 8.97
C SER A 58 0.86 0.86 8.39
N THR A 59 0.84 -0.23 9.15
CA THR A 59 1.27 -1.55 8.68
C THR A 59 0.25 -2.14 7.70
N ILE A 60 -1.04 -1.96 7.96
CA ILE A 60 -2.12 -2.35 7.04
C ILE A 60 -2.02 -1.54 5.73
N ASP A 61 -1.79 -0.23 5.82
CA ASP A 61 -1.58 0.62 4.64
C ASP A 61 -0.36 0.21 3.82
N TYR A 62 0.72 -0.17 4.49
CA TYR A 62 1.90 -0.70 3.82
C TYR A 62 1.57 -1.98 3.04
N TRP A 63 0.83 -2.92 3.64
CA TRP A 63 0.37 -4.13 2.94
C TRP A 63 -0.50 -3.78 1.74
N ARG A 64 -1.47 -2.87 1.89
CA ARG A 64 -2.34 -2.41 0.81
C ARG A 64 -1.55 -1.88 -0.39
N LYS A 65 -0.58 -0.98 -0.15
CA LYS A 65 0.29 -0.44 -1.20
C LYS A 65 1.11 -1.53 -1.88
N LYS A 66 1.71 -2.43 -1.09
CA LYS A 66 2.58 -3.49 -1.63
C LYS A 66 1.81 -4.51 -2.47
N LEU A 67 0.59 -4.85 -2.07
CA LEU A 67 -0.29 -5.76 -2.81
C LEU A 67 -0.82 -5.13 -4.10
N SER A 68 -1.21 -3.86 -4.07
CA SER A 68 -1.61 -3.12 -5.28
C SER A 68 -0.47 -3.05 -6.31
N ASN A 69 0.76 -2.79 -5.85
CA ASN A 69 1.93 -2.80 -6.72
C ASN A 69 2.19 -4.18 -7.35
N PHE A 70 1.89 -5.26 -6.64
CA PHE A 70 2.03 -6.62 -7.17
C PHE A 70 1.03 -6.88 -8.30
N THR A 71 -0.24 -6.52 -8.12
CA THR A 71 -1.27 -6.68 -9.17
C THR A 71 -1.00 -5.81 -10.39
N SER A 72 -0.57 -4.56 -10.19
CA SER A 72 -0.25 -3.63 -11.28
C SER A 72 0.97 -4.08 -12.09
N LYS A 73 2.04 -4.54 -11.43
CA LYS A 73 3.23 -5.09 -12.11
C LYS A 73 2.91 -6.35 -12.89
N ASN A 74 2.10 -7.25 -12.35
CA ASN A 74 1.69 -8.47 -13.05
C ASN A 74 0.91 -8.14 -14.33
N LYS A 75 -0.04 -7.21 -14.26
CA LYS A 75 -0.82 -6.76 -15.43
C LYS A 75 0.04 -6.05 -16.48
N ALA A 76 1.00 -5.22 -16.07
CA ALA A 76 1.92 -4.55 -16.99
C ALA A 76 2.79 -5.56 -17.77
N MET A 77 3.41 -6.51 -17.07
CA MET A 77 4.21 -7.58 -17.68
C MET A 77 3.42 -8.42 -18.69
N SER A 78 2.15 -8.71 -18.39
CA SER A 78 1.27 -9.42 -19.34
C SER A 78 1.05 -8.64 -20.64
N LYS A 79 0.91 -7.31 -20.56
CA LYS A 79 0.73 -6.46 -21.75
C LYS A 79 2.01 -6.34 -22.56
N ASP A 80 3.16 -6.22 -21.90
CA ASP A 80 4.46 -6.12 -22.59
C ASP A 80 4.76 -7.39 -23.41
N LEU A 81 4.37 -8.57 -22.91
CA LEU A 81 4.46 -9.83 -23.65
C LEU A 81 3.57 -9.83 -24.90
N GLU A 82 2.37 -9.27 -24.82
CA GLU A 82 1.44 -9.18 -25.94
C GLU A 82 1.94 -8.18 -27.00
N ILE A 83 2.48 -7.03 -26.55
CA ILE A 83 3.14 -6.04 -27.43
C ILE A 83 4.31 -6.69 -28.19
N LYS A 84 5.15 -7.47 -27.52
CA LYS A 84 6.26 -8.17 -28.16
C LYS A 84 5.77 -9.14 -29.24
N LYS A 85 4.77 -9.95 -28.95
CA LYS A 85 4.17 -10.88 -29.92
C LYS A 85 3.58 -10.16 -31.14
N LEU A 86 2.93 -9.01 -30.93
CA LEU A 86 2.36 -8.22 -32.02
C LEU A 86 3.45 -7.61 -32.90
N LYS A 87 4.55 -7.11 -32.33
CA LYS A 87 5.70 -6.61 -33.08
C LYS A 87 6.35 -7.69 -33.94
N GLU A 88 6.59 -8.88 -33.39
CA GLU A 88 7.15 -10.02 -34.16
C GLU A 88 6.23 -10.45 -35.31
N LYS A 89 4.90 -10.39 -35.13
CA LYS A 89 3.96 -10.66 -36.23
C LYS A 89 4.01 -9.59 -37.31
N LEU A 90 4.17 -8.33 -36.92
CA LEU A 90 4.23 -7.20 -37.85
C LEU A 90 5.49 -7.28 -38.70
N GLU A 91 6.65 -7.55 -38.09
CA GLU A 91 7.93 -7.77 -38.78
C GLU A 91 7.84 -8.94 -39.78
N LYS A 92 7.20 -10.06 -39.40
CA LYS A 92 6.97 -11.19 -40.31
C LYS A 92 6.08 -10.83 -41.50
N LEU A 93 5.04 -10.02 -41.28
CA LEU A 93 4.12 -9.59 -42.33
C LEU A 93 4.79 -8.59 -43.27
N GLU A 94 5.59 -7.66 -42.76
CA GLU A 94 6.42 -6.77 -43.57
C GLU A 94 7.38 -7.57 -44.44
N PHE A 95 8.09 -8.55 -43.86
CA PHE A 95 8.97 -9.43 -44.60
C PHE A 95 8.25 -10.11 -45.76
N ILE A 96 7.10 -10.76 -45.54
CA ILE A 96 6.35 -11.45 -46.61
C ILE A 96 5.93 -10.49 -47.72
N LYS A 97 5.53 -9.26 -47.37
CA LYS A 97 5.13 -8.23 -48.33
C LYS A 97 6.31 -7.79 -49.21
N ASP A 98 7.53 -7.76 -48.68
CA ASP A 98 8.72 -7.36 -49.42
C ASP A 98 9.17 -8.39 -50.49
N PHE A 99 8.59 -9.60 -50.51
CA PHE A 99 8.84 -10.63 -51.54
C PHE A 99 7.70 -10.82 -52.54
N GLN A 100 6.66 -9.98 -52.53
CA GLN A 100 5.58 -9.96 -53.52
C GLN A 100 5.65 -8.70 -54.40
#